data_AF-A0A2Z5NAF2-F1
#
_entry.id   AF-A0A2Z5NAF2-F1
#
_cell.length_a   1.000
_cell.length_b   1.000
_cell.length_c   1.000
_cell.angle_alpha   90.00
_cell.angle_beta   90.00
_cell.angle_gamma   90.00
#
_symmetry.space_group_name_H-M   'P 1'
#
loop_
_entity.id
_entity.type
_entity.pdbx_description
1 polymer ?
#
loop_
_entity_poly.entity_id
_entity_poly.type
_entity_poly.pdbx_seq_one_letter_code
_entity_poly.pdbx_strand_id
1 'polypeptide(L)'
;MHKLLPMTIALLAGCGISAGSLHAAGSMDALPCSAANTANAVDQGGNAAMPGTSVRSFSTGGCSGAVLQGERATATVNGDKVELRDGTVYVNGRSYGAVTPAQTVEYEAAHDRRTLKVDGKVREPLR
;
A
#
# COMPACT_ATOMS: atom_id res chain seq x y z
N MET A 1 -19.43 45.45 48.31
CA MET A 1 -20.05 45.43 46.97
C MET A 1 -19.03 44.85 46.00
N HIS A 2 -19.15 43.59 45.59
CA HIS A 2 -18.52 43.06 44.36
C HIS A 2 -19.42 41.94 43.84
N LYS A 3 -20.06 42.18 42.69
CA LYS A 3 -20.78 41.16 41.92
C LYS A 3 -19.85 40.69 40.81
N LEU A 4 -19.55 39.40 40.74
CA LEU A 4 -19.02 38.77 39.52
C LEU A 4 -19.96 37.64 39.11
N LEU A 5 -20.45 37.74 37.87
CA LEU A 5 -21.31 36.76 37.19
C LEU A 5 -20.54 35.45 36.89
N PRO A 6 -21.25 34.32 36.74
CA PRO A 6 -20.69 33.10 36.19
C PRO A 6 -20.51 33.21 34.67
N MET A 7 -19.33 32.82 34.18
CA MET A 7 -19.06 32.59 32.75
C MET A 7 -19.52 31.18 32.36
N THR A 8 -20.53 31.10 31.51
CA THR A 8 -21.02 29.87 30.89
C THR A 8 -20.16 29.55 29.67
N ILE A 9 -19.42 28.43 29.69
CA ILE A 9 -18.69 27.93 28.52
C ILE A 9 -19.58 26.89 27.83
N ALA A 10 -20.11 27.24 26.65
CA ALA A 10 -20.89 26.34 25.81
C ALA A 10 -19.96 25.45 24.97
N LEU A 11 -20.14 24.12 25.07
CA LEU A 11 -19.69 23.14 24.08
C LEU A 11 -20.76 23.02 23.00
N LEU A 12 -20.39 23.00 21.71
CA LEU A 12 -21.01 22.25 20.62
C LEU A 12 -20.11 22.41 19.37
N ALA A 13 -19.27 21.40 19.09
CA ALA A 13 -19.55 20.32 18.14
C ALA A 13 -19.35 20.79 16.69
N GLY A 14 -18.13 20.56 16.21
CA GLY A 14 -17.71 20.84 14.85
C GLY A 14 -18.04 19.71 13.86
N CYS A 15 -17.78 20.06 12.59
CA CYS A 15 -17.62 19.20 11.42
C CYS A 15 -18.88 18.45 10.95
N GLY A 16 -19.32 18.52 9.70
CA GLY A 16 -18.58 18.79 8.48
C GLY A 16 -18.94 17.69 7.47
N ILE A 17 -19.93 17.99 6.64
CA ILE A 17 -20.14 17.60 5.23
C ILE A 17 -19.93 16.13 4.77
N SER A 18 -21.02 15.60 4.22
CA SER A 18 -21.18 14.90 2.93
C SER A 18 -20.98 13.39 2.75
N ALA A 19 -21.95 12.87 1.98
CA ALA A 19 -21.90 11.83 0.95
C ALA A 19 -21.82 10.37 1.42
N GLY A 20 -23.01 9.81 1.71
CA GLY A 20 -23.23 8.37 1.65
C GLY A 20 -23.34 7.92 0.19
N SER A 21 -22.48 6.99 -0.21
CA SER A 21 -22.73 6.06 -1.31
C SER A 21 -22.98 4.70 -0.69
N LEU A 22 -24.22 4.21 -0.85
CA LEU A 22 -24.62 2.81 -0.64
C LEU A 22 -24.01 1.91 -1.74
N HIS A 23 -24.27 0.59 -1.61
CA HIS A 23 -23.92 -0.56 -2.49
C HIS A 23 -22.56 -1.20 -2.16
N ALA A 24 -22.37 -2.52 -2.01
CA ALA A 24 -23.22 -3.68 -2.31
C ALA A 24 -22.83 -4.89 -1.44
N ALA A 25 -23.74 -5.87 -1.40
CA ALA A 25 -23.64 -7.12 -0.68
C ALA A 25 -22.69 -8.15 -1.33
N GLY A 26 -22.08 -8.99 -0.47
CA GLY A 26 -21.88 -10.42 -0.70
C GLY A 26 -20.97 -10.89 -1.85
N SER A 27 -19.70 -11.11 -1.56
CA SER A 27 -19.00 -12.37 -1.84
C SER A 27 -17.72 -12.42 -1.00
N MET A 28 -17.52 -13.51 -0.26
CA MET A 28 -16.29 -13.77 0.50
C MET A 28 -15.19 -14.28 -0.43
N ASP A 29 -14.74 -13.41 -1.32
CA ASP A 29 -13.40 -13.47 -1.89
C ASP A 29 -12.72 -12.19 -1.44
N ALA A 30 -11.79 -12.28 -0.51
CA ALA A 30 -11.08 -11.12 0.01
C ALA A 30 -10.43 -10.38 -1.17
N LEU A 31 -11.03 -9.24 -1.56
CA LEU A 31 -10.58 -8.47 -2.72
C LEU A 31 -9.06 -8.24 -2.61
N PRO A 32 -8.29 -8.43 -3.69
CA PRO A 32 -6.91 -7.99 -3.72
C PRO A 32 -6.86 -6.51 -3.38
N CYS A 33 -5.91 -6.10 -2.53
CA CYS A 33 -5.87 -4.75 -1.99
C CYS A 33 -5.65 -3.69 -3.11
N SER A 34 -5.29 -4.14 -4.32
CA SER A 34 -5.11 -3.38 -5.56
C SER A 34 -6.40 -2.94 -6.27
N ALA A 35 -7.58 -3.37 -5.85
CA ALA A 35 -8.83 -3.07 -6.55
C ALA A 35 -9.38 -1.63 -6.35
N ALA A 36 -8.71 -0.78 -5.57
CA ALA A 36 -9.20 0.56 -5.21
C ALA A 36 -8.19 1.67 -5.52
N ASN A 37 -7.74 1.79 -6.76
CA ASN A 37 -6.85 2.88 -7.17
C ASN A 37 -7.50 3.79 -8.22
N THR A 38 -8.53 4.54 -7.82
CA THR A 38 -8.83 5.85 -8.41
C THR A 38 -8.39 6.94 -7.43
N ALA A 39 -7.33 7.65 -7.83
CA ALA A 39 -6.90 8.95 -7.31
C ALA A 39 -6.56 9.06 -5.81
N ASN A 40 -5.28 8.81 -5.45
CA ASN A 40 -4.46 9.81 -4.76
C ASN A 40 -2.98 9.37 -4.77
N ALA A 41 -2.22 9.82 -5.76
CA ALA A 41 -0.76 9.64 -5.75
C ALA A 41 -0.15 10.71 -4.85
N VAL A 42 0.11 10.38 -3.58
CA VAL A 42 0.98 11.19 -2.73
C VAL A 42 2.35 10.52 -2.74
N ASP A 43 3.23 11.10 -3.55
CA ASP A 43 4.66 10.84 -3.60
C ASP A 43 5.28 11.15 -2.23
N GLN A 44 5.90 10.15 -1.57
CA GLN A 44 6.89 10.39 -0.52
C GLN A 44 7.65 9.10 -0.20
N GLY A 45 8.88 9.00 -0.74
CA GLY A 45 9.81 7.93 -0.45
C GLY A 45 11.03 8.03 -1.35
N GLY A 46 11.84 9.08 -1.16
CA GLY A 46 13.03 9.36 -1.96
C GLY A 46 14.04 8.22 -1.92
N ASN A 47 14.07 7.45 -3.00
CA ASN A 47 15.25 6.74 -3.45
C ASN A 47 15.43 7.16 -4.92
N ALA A 48 16.63 7.61 -5.30
CA ALA A 48 16.90 8.08 -6.64
C ALA A 48 16.44 7.01 -7.64
N ALA A 49 15.33 7.28 -8.33
CA ALA A 49 14.80 6.36 -9.33
C ALA A 49 15.87 6.25 -10.41
N MET A 50 16.52 5.08 -10.51
CA MET A 50 17.34 4.80 -11.67
C MET A 50 16.42 4.90 -12.91
N PRO A 51 16.86 5.54 -14.00
CA PRO A 51 16.04 5.65 -15.20
C PRO A 51 15.58 4.26 -15.65
N GLY A 52 14.27 4.06 -15.76
CA GLY A 52 13.65 2.76 -16.06
C GLY A 52 13.24 1.92 -14.84
N THR A 53 13.40 2.44 -13.61
CA THR A 53 12.91 1.80 -12.39
C THR A 53 11.78 2.62 -11.78
N SER A 54 10.74 1.96 -11.29
CA SER A 54 9.65 2.61 -10.55
C SER A 54 9.25 1.80 -9.34
N VAL A 55 8.92 2.52 -8.27
CA VAL A 55 8.37 1.94 -7.05
C VAL A 55 7.15 2.78 -6.66
N ARG A 56 6.00 2.12 -6.49
CA ARG A 56 4.77 2.75 -6.01
C ARG A 56 4.27 1.99 -4.80
N SER A 57 4.25 2.65 -3.66
CA SER A 57 3.72 2.08 -2.42
C SER A 57 2.28 2.52 -2.20
N PHE A 58 1.51 1.68 -1.53
CA PHE A 58 0.13 1.98 -1.17
C PHE A 58 -0.21 1.38 0.20
N SER A 59 -1.22 1.95 0.85
CA SER A 59 -1.75 1.43 2.10
C SER A 59 -3.24 1.75 2.18
N THR A 60 -4.07 0.73 2.36
CA THR A 60 -5.54 0.84 2.41
C THR A 60 -6.09 -0.19 3.38
N GLY A 61 -6.91 0.25 4.35
CA GLY A 61 -7.75 -0.64 5.17
C GLY A 61 -7.00 -1.76 5.90
N GLY A 62 -5.76 -1.52 6.34
CA GLY A 62 -4.92 -2.55 7.00
C GLY A 62 -4.13 -3.46 6.04
N CYS A 63 -4.21 -3.21 4.73
CA CYS A 63 -3.23 -3.71 3.76
C CYS A 63 -2.16 -2.66 3.52
N SER A 64 -0.92 -3.09 3.39
CA SER A 64 0.16 -2.32 2.77
C SER A 64 0.67 -3.05 1.53
N GLY A 65 1.14 -2.33 0.53
CA GLY A 65 1.71 -2.95 -0.66
C GLY A 65 2.67 -2.06 -1.40
N ALA A 66 3.39 -2.68 -2.34
CA ALA A 66 4.26 -1.99 -3.27
C ALA A 66 4.23 -2.64 -4.64
N VAL A 67 4.30 -1.82 -5.67
CA VAL A 67 4.51 -2.20 -7.06
C VAL A 67 5.89 -1.75 -7.48
N LEU A 68 6.73 -2.69 -7.93
CA LEU A 68 8.10 -2.48 -8.37
C LEU A 68 8.22 -2.89 -9.84
N GLN A 69 8.97 -2.11 -10.61
CA GLN A 69 9.33 -2.43 -11.99
C GLN A 69 10.74 -1.92 -12.28
N GLY A 70 11.48 -2.61 -13.16
CA GLY A 70 12.82 -2.25 -13.60
C GLY A 70 13.90 -3.24 -13.17
N GLU A 71 15.16 -2.89 -13.44
CA GLU A 71 16.32 -3.77 -13.20
C GLU A 71 16.69 -3.94 -11.72
N ARG A 72 16.62 -2.83 -10.95
CA ARG A 72 16.92 -2.80 -9.53
C ARG A 72 15.99 -1.84 -8.81
N ALA A 73 15.31 -2.36 -7.79
CA ALA A 73 14.37 -1.59 -7.00
C ALA A 73 14.26 -2.17 -5.59
N THR A 74 13.90 -1.36 -4.62
CA THR A 74 13.70 -1.81 -3.24
C THR A 74 12.51 -1.08 -2.63
N ALA A 75 11.67 -1.83 -1.93
CA ALA A 75 10.55 -1.30 -1.16
C ALA A 75 10.50 -1.97 0.21
N THR A 76 9.98 -1.26 1.20
CA THR A 76 9.66 -1.83 2.51
C THR A 76 8.15 -1.77 2.70
N VAL A 77 7.51 -2.92 2.90
CA VAL A 77 6.05 -3.07 3.00
C VAL A 77 5.75 -3.78 4.30
N ASN A 78 5.11 -3.09 5.26
CA ASN A 78 4.77 -3.66 6.57
C ASN A 78 5.96 -4.36 7.28
N GLY A 79 7.17 -3.82 7.12
CA GLY A 79 8.42 -4.40 7.65
C GLY A 79 9.10 -5.45 6.76
N ASP A 80 8.42 -5.94 5.72
CA ASP A 80 9.00 -6.85 4.73
C ASP A 80 9.80 -6.07 3.69
N LYS A 81 11.03 -6.51 3.41
CA LYS A 81 11.90 -5.92 2.40
C LYS A 81 11.71 -6.65 1.07
N VAL A 82 11.22 -5.94 0.06
CA VAL A 82 11.03 -6.43 -1.31
C VAL A 82 12.12 -5.85 -2.20
N GLU A 83 12.86 -6.70 -2.89
CA GLU A 83 14.03 -6.32 -3.68
C GLU A 83 13.96 -6.92 -5.09
N LEU A 84 14.13 -6.08 -6.11
CA LEU A 84 14.53 -6.51 -7.44
C LEU A 84 16.05 -6.40 -7.51
N ARG A 85 16.71 -7.53 -7.72
CA ARG A 85 18.18 -7.60 -7.82
C ARG A 85 18.57 -8.60 -8.88
N ASP A 86 19.34 -8.14 -9.86
CA ASP A 86 19.94 -8.95 -10.92
C ASP A 86 18.90 -9.85 -11.64
N GLY A 87 17.76 -9.25 -12.00
CA GLY A 87 16.68 -9.95 -12.71
C GLY A 87 15.95 -10.98 -11.86
N THR A 88 16.04 -10.91 -10.53
CA THR A 88 15.34 -11.79 -9.59
C THR A 88 14.63 -10.96 -8.53
N VAL A 89 13.43 -11.38 -8.16
CA VAL A 89 12.68 -10.78 -7.06
C VAL A 89 12.96 -11.54 -5.75
N TYR A 90 13.16 -10.78 -4.68
CA TYR A 90 13.37 -11.30 -3.33
C TYR A 90 12.41 -10.64 -2.34
N VAL A 91 11.93 -11.41 -1.37
CA VAL A 91 11.23 -10.89 -0.18
C VAL A 91 11.96 -11.39 1.06
N ASN A 92 12.46 -10.47 1.89
CA ASN A 92 13.27 -10.78 3.07
C ASN A 92 14.44 -11.75 2.76
N GLY A 93 15.05 -11.59 1.58
CA GLY A 93 16.13 -12.45 1.09
C GLY A 93 15.70 -13.78 0.47
N ARG A 94 14.41 -14.16 0.51
CA ARG A 94 13.89 -15.36 -0.18
C ARG A 94 13.58 -15.03 -1.63
N SER A 95 14.10 -15.83 -2.56
CA SER A 95 13.84 -15.64 -3.99
C SER A 95 12.43 -16.10 -4.38
N TYR A 96 11.78 -15.33 -5.25
CA TYR A 96 10.52 -15.70 -5.91
C TYR A 96 10.72 -15.89 -7.43
N GLY A 97 11.97 -16.12 -7.82
CA GLY A 97 12.38 -16.41 -9.18
C GLY A 97 12.65 -15.18 -10.04
N ALA A 98 12.99 -15.47 -11.29
CA ALA A 98 13.43 -14.48 -12.25
C ALA A 98 12.29 -13.56 -12.70
N VAL A 99 12.62 -12.29 -12.95
CA VAL A 99 11.76 -11.24 -13.48
C VAL A 99 12.53 -10.41 -14.49
N THR A 100 11.87 -10.00 -15.58
CA THR A 100 12.47 -9.04 -16.52
C THR A 100 12.19 -7.60 -16.07
N PRO A 101 12.97 -6.61 -16.52
CA PRO A 101 12.75 -5.21 -16.15
C PRO A 101 11.38 -4.65 -16.56
N ALA A 102 10.73 -5.26 -17.57
CA ALA A 102 9.40 -4.87 -18.02
C ALA A 102 8.29 -5.47 -17.14
N GLN A 103 8.56 -6.54 -16.39
CA GLN A 103 7.56 -7.19 -15.56
C GLN A 103 7.24 -6.34 -14.34
N THR A 104 5.96 -6.34 -13.97
CA THR A 104 5.46 -5.64 -12.79
C THR A 104 5.43 -6.61 -11.62
N VAL A 105 6.15 -6.28 -10.56
CA VAL A 105 6.17 -7.05 -9.31
C VAL A 105 5.30 -6.33 -8.30
N GLU A 106 4.24 -6.99 -7.84
CA GLU A 106 3.35 -6.49 -6.80
C GLU A 106 3.51 -7.32 -5.54
N TYR A 107 3.72 -6.66 -4.42
CA TYR A 107 3.73 -7.27 -3.10
C TYR A 107 2.65 -6.66 -2.23
N GLU A 108 1.82 -7.51 -1.64
CA GLU A 108 0.76 -7.12 -0.71
C GLU A 108 0.99 -7.82 0.63
N ALA A 109 0.99 -7.04 1.71
CA ALA A 109 1.01 -7.52 3.09
C ALA A 109 -0.24 -7.02 3.82
N ALA A 110 -1.10 -7.96 4.20
CA ALA A 110 -2.18 -7.76 5.16
C ALA A 110 -1.78 -8.42 6.50
N HIS A 111 -2.62 -8.28 7.52
CA HIS A 111 -2.33 -8.72 8.89
C HIS A 111 -1.77 -10.16 8.98
N ASP A 112 -2.40 -11.11 8.30
CA ASP A 112 -2.05 -12.53 8.30
C ASP A 112 -1.56 -13.05 6.94
N ARG A 113 -1.71 -12.26 5.86
CA ARG A 113 -1.45 -12.70 4.49
C ARG A 113 -0.35 -11.89 3.82
N ARG A 114 0.56 -12.59 3.16
CA ARG A 114 1.58 -11.99 2.28
C ARG A 114 1.44 -12.63 0.91
N THR A 115 1.36 -11.81 -0.13
CA THR A 115 1.20 -12.26 -1.51
C THR A 115 2.18 -11.53 -2.40
N LEU A 116 2.96 -12.27 -3.19
CA LEU A 116 3.74 -11.71 -4.28
C LEU A 116 3.10 -12.11 -5.62
N LYS A 117 2.91 -11.14 -6.50
CA LYS A 117 2.47 -11.34 -7.88
C LYS A 117 3.51 -10.80 -8.84
N VAL A 118 3.68 -11.48 -9.97
CA VAL A 118 4.44 -10.96 -11.11
C VAL A 118 3.49 -10.94 -12.30
N ASP A 119 3.29 -9.76 -12.89
CA ASP A 119 2.29 -9.49 -13.93
C ASP A 119 0.90 -10.02 -13.55
N GLY A 120 0.51 -9.82 -12.29
CA GLY A 120 -0.76 -10.28 -11.73
C GLY A 120 -0.82 -11.77 -11.34
N LYS A 121 0.19 -12.59 -11.70
CA LYS A 121 0.24 -14.01 -11.34
C LYS A 121 0.93 -14.22 -10.00
N VAL A 122 0.22 -14.83 -9.05
CA VAL A 122 0.78 -15.20 -7.74
C VAL A 122 1.96 -16.14 -7.90
N ARG A 123 3.04 -15.87 -7.15
CA ARG A 123 4.22 -16.73 -7.07
C ARG A 123 4.51 -17.12 -5.63
N GLU A 124 4.98 -18.36 -5.49
CA GLU A 124 5.52 -18.87 -4.24
C GLU A 124 7.04 -18.67 -4.18
N PRO A 125 7.64 -18.61 -2.98
CA PRO A 125 9.08 -18.62 -2.82
C PRO A 125 9.70 -19.87 -3.43
N LEU A 126 10.88 -19.73 -4.03
CA LEU A 126 11.72 -20.87 -4.41
C LEU A 126 12.30 -21.53 -3.15
N ARG A 127 12.45 -22.87 -3.18
CA ARG A 127 13.04 -23.67 -2.10
C ARG A 127 14.56 -23.62 -2.13
#